data_AF-A0A0C9XD79-F1
#
_entry.id   AF-A0A0C9XD79-F1
#
_cell.length_a   1.000
_cell.length_b   1.000
_cell.length_c   1.000
_cell.angle_alpha   90.00
_cell.angle_beta   90.00
_cell.angle_gamma   90.00
#
_symmetry.space_group_name_H-M   'P 1'
#
loop_
_entity.id
_entity.type
_entity.pdbx_description
1 polymer ?
#
loop_
_entity_poly.entity_id
_entity_poly.type
_entity_poly.pdbx_seq_one_letter_code
_entity_poly.pdbx_strand_id
1 'polypeptide(L)'
;MGRANAGKTTILQRVCNTTEQPKIFNQEGHEIDWSKLNPTAQGGEHDIENEMTFKSNMEFVFHDSCGFEAGRTSELDKVKDFVQKRSTNKSLRDLLHVIWYCIPINDEARPITRAELNFFNECGTGRVPAIVLFTKADMLDAQTMEHLVNAGMNVEDAAIKAPEESVARFHNNFGQQLYKKKYPPKGHVYF
;
A
#
# COMPACT_ATOMS: atom_id res chain seq x y z
N MET A 1 -0.07 0.65 4.48
CA MET A 1 -1.52 0.93 4.35
C MET A 1 -2.00 0.61 2.94
N GLY A 2 -3.29 0.39 2.75
CA GLY A 2 -3.90 0.15 1.43
C GLY A 2 -4.97 -0.93 1.51
N ARG A 3 -5.65 -1.20 0.39
CA ARG A 3 -6.71 -2.22 0.28
C ARG A 3 -6.20 -3.63 0.63
N ALA A 4 -7.11 -4.55 0.95
CA ALA A 4 -6.78 -5.96 1.02
C ALA A 4 -6.23 -6.43 -0.34
N ASN A 5 -5.26 -7.36 -0.32
CA ASN A 5 -4.59 -7.87 -1.52
C ASN A 5 -3.93 -6.81 -2.43
N ALA A 6 -3.58 -5.63 -1.88
CA ALA A 6 -2.84 -4.58 -2.58
C ALA A 6 -1.33 -4.84 -2.69
N GLY A 7 -0.83 -6.01 -2.26
CA GLY A 7 0.60 -6.35 -2.34
C GLY A 7 1.48 -5.81 -1.20
N LYS A 8 0.86 -5.35 -0.09
CA LYS A 8 1.55 -4.73 1.07
C LYS A 8 2.69 -5.61 1.59
N THR A 9 2.40 -6.84 2.02
CA THR A 9 3.40 -7.77 2.58
C THR A 9 4.50 -8.13 1.58
N THR A 10 4.15 -8.30 0.31
CA THR A 10 5.12 -8.59 -0.76
C THR A 10 6.13 -7.44 -0.94
N ILE A 11 5.68 -6.20 -0.82
CA ILE A 11 6.59 -5.03 -0.84
C ILE A 11 7.52 -5.05 0.37
N LEU A 12 7.01 -5.35 1.57
CA LEU A 12 7.84 -5.41 2.78
C LEU A 12 8.93 -6.48 2.66
N GLN A 13 8.55 -7.67 2.17
CA GLN A 13 9.48 -8.77 1.88
C GLN A 13 10.58 -8.32 0.90
N ARG A 14 10.21 -7.61 -0.17
CA ARG A 14 11.18 -7.13 -1.17
C ARG A 14 12.11 -6.06 -0.60
N VAL A 15 11.61 -5.13 0.22
CA VAL A 15 12.42 -4.13 0.93
C VAL A 15 13.43 -4.80 1.86
N CYS A 16 13.02 -5.85 2.56
CA CYS A 16 13.89 -6.62 3.44
C CYS A 16 14.73 -7.68 2.73
N ASN A 17 14.69 -7.73 1.38
CA ASN A 17 15.36 -8.72 0.55
C ASN A 17 15.16 -10.17 1.06
N THR A 18 13.92 -10.52 1.36
CA THR A 18 13.57 -11.80 1.99
C THR A 18 12.29 -12.38 1.42
N THR A 19 12.13 -13.70 1.54
CA THR A 19 10.87 -14.42 1.28
C THR A 19 10.27 -14.99 2.56
N GLU A 20 10.87 -14.70 3.72
CA GLU A 20 10.41 -15.15 5.02
C GLU A 20 9.03 -14.57 5.34
N GLN A 21 8.26 -15.31 6.15
CA GLN A 21 7.10 -14.74 6.81
C GLN A 21 7.58 -13.87 7.98
N PRO A 22 6.99 -12.69 8.18
CA PRO A 22 7.37 -11.84 9.29
C PRO A 22 6.88 -12.42 10.63
N LYS A 23 7.59 -12.06 11.69
CA LYS A 23 7.11 -12.24 13.06
C LYS A 23 6.24 -11.05 13.44
N ILE A 24 5.14 -11.32 14.14
CA ILE A 24 4.23 -10.29 14.62
C ILE A 24 4.21 -10.28 16.14
N PHE A 25 4.28 -9.10 16.72
CA PHE A 25 4.24 -8.88 18.15
C PHE A 25 3.11 -7.92 18.50
N ASN A 26 2.36 -8.21 19.55
CA ASN A 26 1.40 -7.26 20.10
C ASN A 26 2.11 -6.14 20.88
N GLN A 27 1.34 -5.16 21.38
CA GLN A 27 1.89 -4.05 22.19
C GLN A 27 2.57 -4.49 23.51
N GLU A 28 2.30 -5.72 23.98
CA GLU A 28 2.93 -6.30 25.18
C GLU A 28 4.24 -7.05 24.85
N GLY A 29 4.58 -7.20 23.56
CA GLY A 29 5.75 -7.95 23.09
C GLY A 29 5.50 -9.46 22.94
N HIS A 30 4.25 -9.92 23.03
CA HIS A 30 3.90 -11.32 22.82
C HIS A 30 3.80 -11.62 21.32
N GLU A 31 4.48 -12.69 20.88
CA GLU A 31 4.43 -13.15 19.49
C GLU A 31 3.04 -13.69 19.15
N ILE A 32 2.45 -13.16 18.08
CA ILE A 32 1.16 -13.59 17.53
C ILE A 32 1.42 -14.47 16.31
N ASP A 33 0.69 -15.59 16.23
CA ASP A 33 0.72 -16.46 15.07
C ASP A 33 0.16 -15.74 13.83
N TRP A 34 0.99 -15.62 12.79
CA TRP A 34 0.65 -15.01 11.50
C TRP A 34 -0.62 -15.62 10.87
N SER A 35 -0.88 -16.92 11.08
CA SER A 35 -2.05 -17.60 10.53
C SER A 35 -3.38 -17.00 11.00
N LYS A 36 -3.38 -16.37 12.18
CA LYS A 36 -4.54 -15.70 12.81
C LYS A 36 -4.85 -14.33 12.19
N LEU A 37 -3.97 -13.81 11.35
CA LEU A 37 -4.11 -12.51 10.70
C LEU A 37 -4.55 -12.62 9.24
N ASN A 38 -4.86 -13.83 8.78
CA ASN A 38 -5.41 -14.06 7.45
C ASN A 38 -6.78 -13.36 7.30
N PRO A 39 -6.95 -12.45 6.32
CA PRO A 39 -8.21 -11.73 6.10
C PRO A 39 -9.41 -12.65 5.78
N THR A 40 -9.15 -13.87 5.33
CA THR A 40 -10.15 -14.89 5.00
C THR A 40 -10.61 -15.71 6.21
N ALA A 41 -9.90 -15.64 7.35
CA ALA A 41 -10.36 -16.24 8.58
C ALA A 41 -11.45 -15.33 9.18
N GLN A 42 -12.70 -15.79 9.18
CA GLN A 42 -13.76 -15.17 9.98
C GLN A 42 -13.28 -15.09 11.43
N GLY A 43 -12.83 -13.91 11.88
CA GLY A 43 -12.36 -13.67 13.24
C GLY A 43 -10.88 -13.30 13.42
N GLY A 44 -10.14 -12.93 12.37
CA GLY A 44 -8.80 -12.39 12.55
C GLY A 44 -8.79 -11.06 13.32
N GLU A 45 -8.27 -11.05 14.54
CA GLU A 45 -7.99 -9.85 15.34
C GLU A 45 -6.78 -9.13 14.77
N HIS A 46 -6.97 -8.40 13.66
CA HIS A 46 -5.92 -7.58 13.10
C HIS A 46 -5.92 -6.19 13.75
N ASP A 47 -4.77 -5.81 14.33
CA ASP A 47 -4.52 -4.49 14.90
C ASP A 47 -3.32 -3.84 14.20
N ILE A 48 -3.47 -2.59 13.78
CA ILE A 48 -2.39 -1.79 13.18
C ILE A 48 -1.28 -1.48 14.19
N GLU A 49 -1.60 -1.52 15.49
CA GLU A 49 -0.63 -1.33 16.55
C GLU A 49 0.33 -2.50 16.71
N ASN A 50 0.01 -3.69 16.16
CA ASN A 50 0.91 -4.82 16.16
C ASN A 50 2.15 -4.51 15.31
N GLU A 51 3.31 -4.92 15.81
CA GLU A 51 4.60 -4.73 15.16
C GLU A 51 4.94 -5.95 14.32
N MET A 52 5.31 -5.72 13.07
CA MET A 52 5.75 -6.73 12.12
C MET A 52 7.24 -6.55 11.82
N THR A 53 8.01 -7.62 12.00
CA THR A 53 9.47 -7.62 11.80
C THR A 53 9.92 -8.84 10.99
N PHE A 54 11.00 -8.70 10.23
CA PHE A 54 11.61 -9.81 9.51
C PHE A 54 12.93 -10.19 10.17
N LYS A 55 13.23 -11.49 10.33
CA LYS A 55 14.51 -11.91 10.93
C LYS A 55 15.69 -11.48 10.05
N SER A 56 15.49 -11.48 8.73
CA SER A 56 16.50 -11.04 7.77
C SER A 56 16.83 -9.55 7.89
N ASN A 57 15.95 -8.72 8.46
CA ASN A 57 16.21 -7.31 8.71
C ASN A 57 15.36 -6.78 9.89
N MET A 58 15.99 -6.69 11.06
CA MET A 58 15.37 -6.22 12.31
C MET A 58 15.45 -4.69 12.49
N GLU A 59 16.05 -3.95 11.55
CA GLU A 59 16.14 -2.48 11.62
C GLU A 59 14.81 -1.81 11.28
N PHE A 60 13.89 -2.53 10.65
CA PHE A 60 12.55 -2.07 10.31
C PHE A 60 11.49 -2.68 11.21
N VAL A 61 10.61 -1.82 11.71
CA VAL A 61 9.34 -2.19 12.30
C VAL A 61 8.24 -1.74 11.36
N PHE A 62 7.43 -2.69 10.89
CA PHE A 62 6.31 -2.42 10.00
C PHE A 62 4.99 -2.52 10.75
N HIS A 63 4.04 -1.70 10.33
CA HIS A 63 2.65 -1.72 10.79
C HIS A 63 1.75 -1.89 9.56
N ASP A 64 0.94 -2.95 9.55
CA ASP A 64 -0.01 -3.18 8.46
C ASP A 64 -1.42 -2.72 8.84
N SER A 65 -2.16 -2.18 7.89
CA SER A 65 -3.57 -1.81 8.08
C SER A 65 -4.52 -2.98 7.75
N CYS A 66 -4.00 -4.14 7.34
CA CYS A 66 -4.67 -5.32 6.80
C CYS A 66 -5.46 -5.10 5.49
N GLY A 67 -6.10 -3.96 5.32
CA GLY A 67 -6.93 -3.69 4.15
C GLY A 67 -8.05 -2.75 4.50
N PHE A 68 -8.24 -1.67 3.75
CA PHE A 68 -9.49 -0.92 3.83
C PHE A 68 -10.57 -1.65 3.02
N GLU A 69 -11.64 -2.12 3.66
CA GLU A 69 -12.86 -2.51 2.94
C GLU A 69 -13.72 -1.27 2.67
N ALA A 70 -14.17 -1.10 1.43
CA ALA A 70 -15.04 0.01 1.05
C ALA A 70 -16.36 -0.07 1.85
N GLY A 71 -16.51 0.83 2.83
CA GLY A 71 -17.76 0.97 3.60
C GLY A 71 -17.60 0.92 5.12
N ARG A 72 -16.44 0.50 5.65
CA ARG A 72 -16.19 0.49 7.11
C ARG A 72 -15.44 1.76 7.52
N THR A 73 -16.13 2.68 8.19
CA THR A 73 -15.53 3.93 8.70
C THR A 73 -14.56 3.67 9.86
N SER A 74 -14.82 2.63 10.66
CA SER A 74 -14.03 2.30 11.85
C SER A 74 -12.56 1.97 11.55
N GLU A 75 -12.24 1.44 10.38
CA GLU A 75 -10.84 1.16 10.00
C GLU A 75 -10.06 2.44 9.72
N LEU A 76 -10.70 3.43 9.08
CA LEU A 76 -10.07 4.72 8.82
C LEU A 76 -9.82 5.47 10.13
N ASP A 77 -10.75 5.39 11.09
CA ASP A 77 -10.59 6.03 12.40
C ASP A 77 -9.43 5.40 13.19
N LYS A 78 -9.32 4.07 13.23
CA LYS A 78 -8.17 3.37 13.84
C LYS A 78 -6.84 3.81 13.21
N VAL A 79 -6.80 3.95 11.88
CA VAL A 79 -5.61 4.43 11.16
C VAL A 79 -5.29 5.88 11.50
N LYS A 80 -6.30 6.76 11.56
CA LYS A 80 -6.14 8.16 11.97
C LYS A 80 -5.53 8.26 13.36
N ASP A 81 -6.09 7.53 14.32
CA ASP A 81 -5.64 7.52 15.71
C ASP A 81 -4.20 7.02 15.82
N PHE A 82 -3.88 5.92 15.13
CA PHE A 82 -2.53 5.37 15.05
C PHE A 82 -1.52 6.40 14.50
N VAL A 83 -1.83 7.02 13.35
CA VAL A 83 -0.96 8.01 12.72
C VAL A 83 -0.80 9.25 13.61
N GLN A 84 -1.88 9.74 14.22
CA GLN A 84 -1.83 10.91 15.10
C GLN A 84 -0.97 10.65 16.34
N LYS A 85 -1.15 9.49 16.97
CA LYS A 85 -0.36 9.05 18.14
C LYS A 85 1.12 8.89 17.78
N ARG A 86 1.44 8.24 16.66
CA ARG A 86 2.83 7.96 16.24
C ARG A 86 3.50 9.14 15.56
N SER A 87 2.77 10.14 15.06
CA SER A 87 3.36 11.36 14.46
C SER A 87 3.72 12.45 15.47
N THR A 88 3.17 12.38 16.68
CA THR A 88 3.39 13.36 17.75
C THR A 88 4.32 12.85 18.86
N ASN A 89 4.78 11.59 18.76
CA ASN A 89 5.67 11.00 19.74
C ASN A 89 7.07 11.65 19.72
N LYS A 90 7.66 11.81 20.91
CA LYS A 90 8.99 12.44 21.09
C LYS A 90 10.14 11.45 20.95
N SER A 91 9.87 10.16 21.16
CA SER A 91 10.84 9.08 21.02
C SER A 91 10.96 8.68 19.56
N LEU A 92 12.19 8.66 19.01
CA LEU A 92 12.45 8.22 17.64
C LEU A 92 12.02 6.76 17.40
N ARG A 93 12.18 5.90 18.41
CA ARG A 93 11.80 4.48 18.32
C ARG A 93 10.30 4.32 18.09
N ASP A 94 9.51 5.22 18.65
CA ASP A 94 8.05 5.14 18.61
C ASP A 94 7.43 6.05 17.54
N LEU A 95 8.27 6.76 16.78
CA LEU A 95 7.85 7.68 15.73
C LEU A 95 7.56 6.90 14.44
N LEU A 96 6.44 7.21 13.80
CA LEU A 96 6.18 6.71 12.45
C LEU A 96 7.03 7.48 11.45
N HIS A 97 7.94 6.78 10.75
CA HIS A 97 8.91 7.41 9.85
C HIS A 97 8.35 7.71 8.45
N VAL A 98 7.55 6.79 7.91
CA VAL A 98 6.98 6.90 6.57
C VAL A 98 5.68 6.09 6.50
N ILE A 99 4.74 6.55 5.68
CA ILE A 99 3.54 5.80 5.33
C ILE A 99 3.64 5.39 3.87
N TRP A 100 3.65 4.09 3.61
CA TRP A 100 3.42 3.54 2.28
C TRP A 100 1.93 3.23 2.10
N TYR A 101 1.30 3.90 1.15
CA TYR A 101 -0.10 3.67 0.79
C TYR A 101 -0.16 2.91 -0.54
N CYS A 102 -0.49 1.63 -0.49
CA CYS A 102 -0.55 0.74 -1.65
C CYS A 102 -1.92 0.84 -2.36
N ILE A 103 -1.91 1.19 -3.64
CA ILE A 103 -3.08 1.27 -4.51
C ILE A 103 -2.88 0.29 -5.67
N PRO A 104 -3.64 -0.81 -5.74
CA PRO A 104 -3.51 -1.74 -6.86
C PRO A 104 -4.12 -1.12 -8.12
N ILE A 105 -3.36 -1.11 -9.22
CA ILE A 105 -3.75 -0.49 -10.50
C ILE A 105 -4.17 -1.50 -11.57
N ASN A 106 -4.45 -2.74 -11.15
CA ASN A 106 -4.88 -3.83 -12.02
C ASN A 106 -6.34 -3.69 -12.54
N ASP A 107 -7.06 -2.65 -12.14
CA ASP A 107 -8.40 -2.31 -12.63
C ASP A 107 -8.43 -0.83 -13.04
N GLU A 108 -8.40 -0.58 -14.34
CA GLU A 108 -8.43 0.77 -14.92
C GLU A 108 -9.77 1.49 -14.71
N ALA A 109 -10.86 0.78 -14.43
CA ALA A 109 -12.17 1.42 -14.33
C ALA A 109 -12.26 2.35 -13.11
N ARG A 110 -11.64 1.94 -11.99
CA ARG A 110 -11.66 2.73 -10.74
C ARG A 110 -10.51 2.37 -9.79
N PRO A 111 -9.25 2.67 -10.15
CA PRO A 111 -8.09 2.34 -9.32
C PRO A 111 -8.07 3.12 -8.00
N ILE A 112 -8.55 4.36 -8.01
CA ILE A 112 -8.69 5.21 -6.83
C ILE A 112 -10.13 5.13 -6.31
N THR A 113 -10.31 4.55 -5.14
CA THR A 113 -11.63 4.35 -4.53
C THR A 113 -11.92 5.41 -3.46
N ARG A 114 -13.11 5.35 -2.85
CA ARG A 114 -13.46 6.26 -1.75
C ARG A 114 -12.52 6.13 -0.54
N ALA A 115 -11.94 4.96 -0.31
CA ALA A 115 -11.00 4.75 0.80
C ALA A 115 -9.75 5.63 0.64
N GLU A 116 -9.13 5.59 -0.54
CA GLU A 116 -7.98 6.45 -0.86
C GLU A 116 -8.35 7.94 -0.75
N LEU A 117 -9.48 8.32 -1.35
CA LEU A 117 -9.92 9.72 -1.35
C LEU A 117 -10.18 10.23 0.07
N ASN A 118 -10.79 9.42 0.94
CA ASN A 118 -11.05 9.78 2.33
C ASN A 118 -9.75 9.88 3.14
N PHE A 119 -8.82 8.94 2.96
CA PHE A 119 -7.52 8.99 3.63
C PHE A 119 -6.78 10.30 3.31
N PHE A 120 -6.61 10.63 2.03
CA PHE A 120 -5.88 11.84 1.60
C PHE A 120 -6.67 13.15 1.81
N ASN A 121 -7.97 13.08 2.10
CA ASN A 121 -8.77 14.26 2.48
C ASN A 121 -8.85 14.49 3.99
N GLU A 122 -8.84 13.43 4.79
CA GLU A 122 -9.24 13.51 6.20
C GLU A 122 -8.13 13.13 7.18
N CYS A 123 -7.20 12.24 6.81
CA CYS A 123 -6.33 11.59 7.80
C CYS A 123 -5.20 12.48 8.34
N GLY A 124 -4.73 13.46 7.55
CA GLY A 124 -3.69 14.42 7.95
C GLY A 124 -2.48 13.79 8.64
N THR A 125 -1.44 13.44 7.90
CA THR A 125 -0.31 12.64 8.44
C THR A 125 0.73 13.42 9.26
N GLY A 126 0.44 14.69 9.58
CA GLY A 126 1.36 15.56 10.31
C GLY A 126 2.71 15.70 9.60
N ARG A 127 3.79 15.33 10.29
CA ARG A 127 5.17 15.36 9.74
C ARG A 127 5.54 14.10 8.97
N VAL A 128 4.72 13.06 9.05
CA VAL A 128 5.02 11.76 8.45
C VAL A 128 4.72 11.82 6.95
N PRO A 129 5.70 11.57 6.06
CA PRO A 129 5.47 11.55 4.63
C PRO A 129 4.62 10.33 4.23
N ALA A 130 3.52 10.58 3.52
CA ALA A 130 2.77 9.53 2.83
C ALA A 130 3.25 9.41 1.37
N ILE A 131 3.73 8.22 0.99
CA ILE A 131 4.17 7.88 -0.37
C ILE A 131 3.19 6.86 -0.93
N VAL A 132 2.68 7.11 -2.13
CA VAL A 132 1.77 6.18 -2.82
C VAL A 132 2.60 5.14 -3.57
N LEU A 133 2.28 3.87 -3.37
CA LEU A 133 2.83 2.77 -4.15
C LEU A 133 1.70 2.27 -5.06
N PHE A 134 1.79 2.54 -6.35
CA PHE A 134 0.88 1.96 -7.34
C PHE A 134 1.35 0.55 -7.62
N THR A 135 0.58 -0.45 -7.16
CA THR A 135 0.99 -1.85 -7.18
C THR A 135 0.28 -2.64 -8.27
N LYS A 136 0.84 -3.80 -8.64
CA LYS A 136 0.31 -4.66 -9.69
C LYS A 136 0.36 -3.98 -11.07
N ALA A 137 1.41 -3.21 -11.32
CA ALA A 137 1.64 -2.58 -12.61
C ALA A 137 1.84 -3.61 -13.74
N ASP A 138 2.41 -4.77 -13.42
CA ASP A 138 2.57 -5.92 -14.31
C ASP A 138 1.27 -6.34 -15.02
N MET A 139 0.14 -6.29 -14.31
CA MET A 139 -1.18 -6.61 -14.87
C MET A 139 -1.64 -5.57 -15.90
N LEU A 140 -1.29 -4.30 -15.69
CA LEU A 140 -1.60 -3.21 -16.61
C LEU A 140 -0.70 -3.26 -17.85
N ASP A 141 0.56 -3.63 -17.65
CA ASP A 141 1.54 -3.84 -18.72
C ASP A 141 1.06 -4.98 -19.65
N ALA A 142 0.60 -6.09 -19.06
CA ALA A 142 0.07 -7.22 -19.84
C ALA A 142 -1.15 -6.83 -20.70
N GLN A 143 -2.11 -6.08 -20.14
CA GLN A 143 -3.26 -5.57 -20.89
C GLN A 143 -2.84 -4.60 -22.01
N THR A 144 -1.88 -3.72 -21.71
CA THR A 144 -1.36 -2.74 -22.68
C THR A 144 -0.62 -3.43 -23.82
N MET A 145 0.18 -4.45 -23.50
CA MET A 145 0.87 -5.29 -24.48
C MET A 145 -0.13 -5.99 -25.41
N GLU A 146 -1.19 -6.57 -24.87
CA GLU A 146 -2.26 -7.20 -25.66
C GLU A 146 -2.92 -6.19 -26.62
N HIS A 147 -3.23 -4.98 -26.15
CA HIS A 147 -3.76 -3.92 -27.00
C HIS A 147 -2.80 -3.50 -28.12
N LEU A 148 -1.50 -3.38 -27.83
CA LEU A 148 -0.49 -3.03 -28.83
C LEU A 148 -0.35 -4.11 -29.91
N VAL A 149 -0.36 -5.39 -29.49
CA VAL A 149 -0.33 -6.53 -30.43
C VAL A 149 -1.57 -6.55 -31.31
N ASN A 150 -2.75 -6.35 -30.72
CA ASN A 150 -4.01 -6.27 -31.47
C ASN A 150 -4.06 -5.07 -32.45
N ALA A 151 -3.30 -4.01 -32.16
CA ALA A 151 -3.10 -2.87 -33.06
C ALA A 151 -2.05 -3.13 -34.17
N GLY A 152 -1.46 -4.33 -34.23
CA GLY A 152 -0.52 -4.76 -35.27
C GLY A 152 0.96 -4.63 -34.90
N MET A 153 1.30 -4.28 -33.66
CA MET A 153 2.68 -4.31 -33.16
C MET A 153 3.14 -5.77 -32.98
N ASN A 154 4.40 -6.07 -33.25
CA ASN A 154 4.93 -7.39 -32.90
C ASN A 154 5.10 -7.53 -31.37
N VAL A 155 5.19 -8.78 -30.91
CA VAL A 155 5.22 -9.12 -29.48
C VAL A 155 6.42 -8.52 -28.74
N GLU A 156 7.60 -8.50 -29.37
CA GLU A 156 8.83 -8.03 -28.75
C GLU A 156 8.80 -6.51 -28.52
N ASP A 157 8.40 -5.74 -29.55
CA ASP A 157 8.24 -4.29 -29.45
C ASP A 157 7.11 -3.93 -28.47
N ALA A 158 6.02 -4.69 -28.47
CA ALA A 158 4.90 -4.48 -27.55
C ALA A 158 5.34 -4.70 -26.09
N ALA A 159 6.15 -5.73 -25.82
CA ALA A 159 6.67 -6.00 -24.48
C ALA A 159 7.61 -4.89 -23.98
N ILE A 160 8.43 -4.31 -24.87
CA ILE A 160 9.32 -3.20 -24.53
C ILE A 160 8.53 -1.91 -24.27
N LYS A 161 7.49 -1.65 -25.07
CA LYS A 161 6.73 -0.40 -25.02
C LYS A 161 5.64 -0.38 -23.94
N ALA A 162 5.05 -1.53 -23.62
CA ALA A 162 3.88 -1.61 -22.74
C ALA A 162 4.08 -0.96 -21.36
N PRO A 163 5.22 -1.14 -20.65
CA PRO A 163 5.40 -0.53 -19.32
C PRO A 163 5.42 1.00 -19.31
N GLU A 164 5.97 1.64 -20.34
CA GLU A 164 5.98 3.10 -20.44
C GLU A 164 4.58 3.64 -20.77
N GLU A 165 3.92 3.00 -21.74
CA GLU A 165 2.59 3.41 -22.22
C GLU A 165 1.51 3.22 -21.14
N SER A 166 1.57 2.10 -20.40
CA SER A 166 0.63 1.77 -19.32
C SER A 166 0.69 2.81 -18.19
N VAL A 167 1.89 3.16 -17.74
CA VAL A 167 2.14 4.15 -16.70
C VAL A 167 1.72 5.55 -17.15
N ALA A 168 2.06 5.93 -18.39
CA ALA A 168 1.66 7.23 -18.95
C ALA A 168 0.13 7.36 -19.02
N ARG A 169 -0.56 6.31 -19.50
CA ARG A 169 -2.02 6.26 -19.57
C ARG A 169 -2.66 6.35 -18.19
N PHE A 170 -2.14 5.58 -17.22
CA PHE A 170 -2.60 5.64 -15.83
C PHE A 170 -2.40 7.03 -15.23
N HIS A 171 -1.22 7.62 -15.40
CA HIS A 171 -0.90 8.94 -14.88
C HIS A 171 -1.84 10.02 -15.45
N ASN A 172 -2.11 9.99 -16.75
CA ASN A 172 -3.02 10.94 -17.40
C ASN A 172 -4.45 10.87 -16.83
N ASN A 173 -4.94 9.66 -16.54
CA ASN A 173 -6.30 9.44 -16.07
C ASN A 173 -6.45 9.68 -14.55
N PHE A 174 -5.45 9.28 -13.75
CA PHE A 174 -5.59 9.15 -12.30
C PHE A 174 -4.51 9.88 -11.50
N GLY A 175 -3.36 10.17 -12.10
CA GLY A 175 -2.16 10.67 -11.42
C GLY A 175 -2.43 11.91 -10.58
N GLN A 176 -3.25 12.84 -11.07
CA GLN A 176 -3.52 14.11 -10.38
C GLN A 176 -4.63 14.05 -9.31
N GLN A 177 -5.39 12.96 -9.24
CA GLN A 177 -6.58 12.92 -8.36
C GLN A 177 -6.20 13.01 -6.88
N LEU A 178 -5.11 12.36 -6.47
CA LEU A 178 -4.63 12.36 -5.08
C LEU A 178 -3.87 13.64 -4.73
N TYR A 179 -3.17 14.25 -5.68
CA TYR A 179 -2.40 15.48 -5.46
C TYR A 179 -3.28 16.72 -5.27
N LYS A 180 -4.55 16.66 -5.69
CA LYS A 180 -5.55 17.71 -5.46
C LYS A 180 -6.24 17.62 -4.09
N LYS A 181 -5.87 16.64 -3.24
CA LYS A 181 -6.51 16.42 -1.94
C LYS A 181 -5.92 17.34 -0.87
N LYS A 182 -6.64 17.47 0.24
CA LYS A 182 -6.23 18.34 1.37
C LYS A 182 -4.86 17.95 1.94
N TYR A 183 -4.58 16.66 2.00
CA TYR A 183 -3.31 16.10 2.45
C TYR A 183 -2.73 15.23 1.33
N PRO A 184 -2.09 15.82 0.31
CA PRO A 184 -1.61 15.07 -0.85
C PRO A 184 -0.40 14.20 -0.48
N PRO A 185 -0.15 13.11 -1.24
CA PRO A 185 1.06 12.33 -1.07
C PRO A 185 2.32 13.16 -1.36
N LYS A 186 3.43 12.82 -0.71
CA LYS A 186 4.74 13.44 -0.94
C LYS A 186 5.40 12.98 -2.24
N GLY A 187 5.02 11.81 -2.73
CA GLY A 187 5.54 11.19 -3.95
C GLY A 187 4.78 9.92 -4.26
N HIS A 188 5.06 9.34 -5.43
CA HIS A 188 4.54 8.02 -5.81
C HIS A 188 5.59 7.20 -6.56
N VAL A 189 5.43 5.88 -6.54
CA VAL A 189 6.26 4.90 -7.26
C VAL A 189 5.34 3.83 -7.85
N TYR A 190 5.71 3.27 -9.00
CA TYR A 190 5.04 2.15 -9.65
C TYR A 190 5.78 0.85 -9.34
N PHE A 191 5.03 -0.18 -8.92
CA PHE A 191 5.51 -1.47 -8.41
C PHE A 191 4.76 -2.65 -9.03
#